data_AF-A0A9P7EZ98-F1
#
_entry.id   AF-A0A9P7EZ98-F1
#
_cell.length_a   1.000
_cell.length_b   1.000
_cell.length_c   1.000
_cell.angle_alpha   90.00
_cell.angle_beta   90.00
_cell.angle_gamma   90.00
#
_symmetry.space_group_name_H-M   'P 1'
#
loop_
_entity.id
_entity.type
_entity.pdbx_description
1 polymer ?
#
loop_
_entity_poly.entity_id
_entity_poly.type
_entity_poly.pdbx_seq_one_letter_code
_entity_poly.pdbx_strand_id
1 'polypeptide(L)'
;MVEDWERDKSLLNPYINVKNDLIEAQVRTQLIDDEKSAAASGNAHPHETTPSRFIILALMLEESQRCVKLDLANRFLAKDSQRVTLQQWRMVLQHQIERLHSIQSVYMVGIESWLAEVVNESLEEPEDINLWFPSSLSRICRTEMCRNDITDIEAKLRESQC
;
A
#
# COMPACT_ATOMS: atom_id res chain seq x y z
N MET A 1 -24.92 20.99 7.28
CA MET A 1 -24.27 19.70 6.94
C MET A 1 -23.05 19.41 7.81
N VAL A 2 -22.11 20.36 8.02
CA VAL A 2 -21.02 20.21 9.03
C VAL A 2 -21.47 20.66 10.42
N GLU A 3 -22.12 21.82 10.51
CA GLU A 3 -22.61 22.39 11.78
C GLU A 3 -23.66 21.53 12.51
N ASP A 4 -24.35 20.64 11.78
CA ASP A 4 -25.36 19.74 12.33
C ASP A 4 -24.69 18.55 13.05
N TRP A 5 -23.60 18.00 12.48
CA TRP A 5 -22.78 16.95 13.12
C TRP A 5 -21.96 17.49 14.31
N GLU A 6 -21.46 18.71 14.22
CA GLU A 6 -20.76 19.36 15.35
C GLU A 6 -21.69 19.52 16.57
N ARG A 7 -22.99 19.67 16.32
CA ARG A 7 -24.03 19.80 17.35
C ARG A 7 -24.54 18.44 17.83
N ASP A 8 -24.58 17.44 16.96
CA ASP A 8 -24.99 16.07 17.27
C ASP A 8 -24.04 15.03 16.66
N LYS A 9 -23.16 14.48 17.51
CA LYS A 9 -22.16 13.48 17.12
C LYS A 9 -22.76 12.12 16.76
N SER A 10 -24.07 11.92 16.92
CA SER A 10 -24.77 10.70 16.48
C SER A 10 -25.11 10.72 14.99
N LEU A 11 -25.07 11.90 14.35
CA LEU A 11 -25.27 12.04 12.91
C LEU A 11 -24.05 11.52 12.13
N LEU A 12 -24.28 11.17 10.87
CA LEU A 12 -23.23 10.74 9.96
C LEU A 12 -22.13 11.80 9.87
N ASN A 13 -20.91 11.41 10.22
CA ASN A 13 -19.76 12.30 10.19
C ASN A 13 -19.47 12.72 8.74
N PRO A 14 -19.58 14.01 8.39
CA PRO A 14 -19.36 14.51 7.03
C PRO A 14 -17.90 14.37 6.57
N TYR A 15 -16.98 14.09 7.48
CA TYR A 15 -15.58 13.79 7.18
C TYR A 15 -15.33 12.30 6.88
N ILE A 16 -16.31 11.42 7.07
CA ILE A 16 -16.19 9.98 6.75
C ILE A 16 -16.87 9.73 5.41
N ASN A 17 -16.10 9.27 4.42
CA ASN A 17 -16.63 8.89 3.13
C ASN A 17 -17.09 7.41 3.12
N VAL A 18 -18.19 7.14 3.83
CA VAL A 18 -18.75 5.78 4.02
C VAL A 18 -19.02 5.06 2.68
N LYS A 19 -19.26 5.81 1.60
CA LYS A 19 -19.50 5.23 0.27
C LYS A 19 -18.24 4.57 -0.29
N ASN A 20 -17.08 5.20 -0.13
CA ASN A 20 -15.81 4.67 -0.64
C ASN A 20 -15.40 3.41 0.12
N ASP A 21 -15.57 3.40 1.45
CA ASP A 21 -15.25 2.25 2.30
C ASP A 21 -16.04 0.98 1.89
N LEU A 22 -17.33 1.15 1.55
CA LEU A 22 -18.17 0.07 1.07
C LEU A 22 -17.74 -0.44 -0.32
N ILE A 23 -17.35 0.47 -1.21
CA ILE A 23 -16.90 0.13 -2.56
C ILE A 23 -15.56 -0.60 -2.50
N GLU A 24 -14.60 -0.14 -1.68
CA GLU A 24 -13.32 -0.80 -1.48
C GLU A 24 -13.50 -2.22 -0.93
N ALA A 25 -14.36 -2.40 0.09
CA ALA A 25 -14.65 -3.72 0.64
C ALA A 25 -15.26 -4.68 -0.40
N GLN A 26 -16.13 -4.17 -1.28
CA GLN A 26 -16.69 -4.94 -2.39
C GLN A 26 -15.63 -5.34 -3.41
N VAL A 27 -14.77 -4.40 -3.85
CA VAL A 27 -13.68 -4.68 -4.80
C VAL A 27 -12.71 -5.70 -4.24
N ARG A 28 -12.34 -5.60 -2.95
CA ARG A 28 -11.49 -6.60 -2.29
C ARG A 28 -12.15 -7.98 -2.26
N THR A 29 -13.45 -8.05 -1.98
CA THR A 29 -14.18 -9.32 -1.97
C THR A 29 -14.21 -9.95 -3.35
N GLN A 30 -14.47 -9.15 -4.39
CA GLN A 30 -14.47 -9.60 -5.77
C GLN A 30 -13.10 -10.15 -6.19
N LEU A 31 -12.01 -9.44 -5.88
CA LEU A 31 -10.65 -9.91 -6.20
C LEU A 31 -10.31 -11.24 -5.52
N ILE A 32 -10.74 -11.42 -4.26
CA ILE A 32 -10.54 -12.67 -3.52
C ILE A 32 -11.32 -13.82 -4.17
N ASP A 33 -12.55 -13.57 -4.62
CA ASP A 33 -13.38 -14.60 -5.24
C ASP A 33 -12.89 -14.95 -6.65
N ASP A 34 -12.42 -13.97 -7.42
CA ASP A 34 -11.75 -14.18 -8.70
C ASP A 34 -10.50 -15.07 -8.51
N GLU A 35 -9.66 -14.79 -7.50
CA GLU A 35 -8.48 -15.61 -7.19
C GLU A 35 -8.83 -17.03 -6.76
N LYS A 36 -9.87 -17.22 -5.93
CA LYS A 36 -10.36 -18.56 -5.56
C LYS A 36 -10.83 -19.35 -6.78
N SER A 37 -11.53 -18.69 -7.71
CA SER A 37 -12.01 -19.31 -8.94
C SER A 37 -10.84 -19.73 -9.84
N ALA A 38 -9.82 -18.88 -9.96
CA ALA A 38 -8.59 -19.18 -10.70
C ALA A 38 -7.84 -20.36 -10.08
N ALA A 39 -7.70 -20.39 -8.74
CA ALA A 39 -7.07 -21.50 -8.03
C ALA A 39 -7.83 -22.82 -8.24
N ALA A 40 -9.17 -22.79 -8.22
CA ALA A 40 -10.00 -23.97 -8.49
C ALA A 40 -9.84 -24.50 -9.93
N SER A 41 -9.54 -23.62 -10.89
CA SER A 41 -9.28 -23.99 -12.28
C SER A 41 -7.87 -24.55 -12.54
N GLY A 42 -7.00 -24.59 -11.51
CA GLY A 42 -5.64 -25.12 -11.59
C GLY A 42 -4.56 -24.07 -11.90
N ASN A 43 -4.93 -22.79 -11.98
CA ASN A 43 -3.97 -21.69 -12.10
C ASN A 43 -3.42 -21.34 -10.71
N ALA A 44 -2.29 -21.95 -10.34
CA ALA A 44 -1.57 -21.60 -9.12
C ALA A 44 -0.74 -20.32 -9.30
N HIS A 45 -0.75 -19.46 -8.29
CA HIS A 45 0.10 -18.28 -8.25
C HIS A 45 1.56 -18.64 -7.90
N PRO A 46 2.54 -17.83 -8.34
CA PRO A 46 3.96 -18.12 -8.12
C PRO A 46 4.42 -17.96 -6.67
N HIS A 47 3.63 -17.31 -5.81
CA HIS A 47 3.95 -17.04 -4.41
C HIS A 47 2.76 -17.36 -3.49
N GLU A 48 3.02 -17.58 -2.20
CA GLU A 48 1.97 -17.80 -1.18
C GLU A 48 1.03 -16.59 -1.09
N THR A 49 1.58 -15.39 -1.17
CA THR A 49 0.81 -14.13 -1.27
C THR A 49 0.24 -13.99 -2.66
N THR A 50 -1.08 -13.88 -2.78
CA THR A 50 -1.76 -13.66 -4.07
C THR A 50 -1.50 -12.25 -4.65
N PRO A 51 -1.69 -12.04 -5.97
CA PRO A 51 -1.47 -10.74 -6.61
C PRO A 51 -2.29 -9.60 -5.99
N SER A 52 -3.58 -9.83 -5.68
CA SER A 52 -4.42 -8.83 -5.01
C SER A 52 -3.91 -8.51 -3.62
N ARG A 53 -3.49 -9.53 -2.87
CA ARG A 53 -2.98 -9.36 -1.51
C ARG A 53 -1.65 -8.62 -1.49
N PHE A 54 -0.80 -8.81 -2.49
CA PHE A 54 0.43 -8.04 -2.68
C PHE A 54 0.11 -6.54 -2.85
N ILE A 55 -0.80 -6.18 -3.76
CA ILE A 55 -1.15 -4.78 -3.99
C ILE A 55 -1.83 -4.17 -2.76
N ILE A 56 -2.72 -4.89 -2.09
CA ILE A 56 -3.35 -4.41 -0.84
C ILE A 56 -2.30 -4.15 0.23
N LEU A 57 -1.31 -5.05 0.40
CA LEU A 57 -0.21 -4.85 1.34
C LEU A 57 0.61 -3.60 0.99
N ALA A 58 0.88 -3.36 -0.29
CA ALA A 58 1.60 -2.17 -0.75
C ALA A 58 0.83 -0.87 -0.43
N LEU A 59 -0.48 -0.84 -0.71
CA LEU A 59 -1.36 0.31 -0.40
C LEU A 59 -1.46 0.58 1.10
N MET A 60 -1.59 -0.47 1.92
CA MET A 60 -1.59 -0.33 3.38
C MET A 60 -0.25 0.23 3.90
N LEU A 61 0.86 -0.18 3.31
CA LEU A 61 2.18 0.30 3.67
C LEU A 61 2.34 1.79 3.30
N GLU A 62 1.90 2.21 2.12
CA GLU A 62 1.87 3.63 1.71
C GLU A 62 1.06 4.48 2.70
N GLU A 63 -0.12 4.01 3.10
CA GLU A 63 -0.95 4.70 4.09
C GLU A 63 -0.26 4.78 5.46
N SER A 64 0.47 3.74 5.86
CA SER A 64 1.25 3.76 7.11
C SER A 64 2.44 4.73 7.05
N GLN A 65 3.16 4.82 5.92
CA GLN A 65 4.19 5.85 5.70
C GLN A 65 3.57 7.25 5.79
N ARG A 66 2.40 7.47 5.17
CA ARG A 66 1.68 8.75 5.23
C ARG A 66 1.26 9.12 6.66
N CYS A 67 0.74 8.17 7.42
CA CYS A 67 0.39 8.36 8.83
C CYS A 67 1.61 8.79 9.65
N VAL A 68 2.75 8.11 9.49
CA VAL A 68 4.00 8.46 10.18
C VAL A 68 4.50 9.85 9.79
N LYS A 69 4.43 10.23 8.51
CA LYS A 69 4.76 11.59 8.04
C LYS A 69 3.89 12.66 8.69
N LEU A 70 2.58 12.44 8.75
CA LEU A 70 1.65 13.37 9.39
C LEU A 70 1.94 13.48 10.90
N ASP A 71 2.18 12.35 11.57
CA ASP A 71 2.55 12.35 12.98
C ASP A 71 3.86 13.10 13.22
N LEU A 72 4.87 12.93 12.36
CA LEU A 72 6.14 13.66 12.42
C LEU A 72 5.93 15.17 12.25
N ALA A 73 5.19 15.57 11.22
CA ALA A 73 4.85 16.97 10.96
C ALA A 73 4.15 17.62 12.17
N ASN A 74 3.24 16.89 12.81
CA ASN A 74 2.49 17.37 13.98
C ASN A 74 3.30 17.36 15.28
N ARG A 75 4.33 16.51 15.40
CA ARG A 75 5.09 16.28 16.65
C ARG A 75 6.50 16.89 16.67
N PHE A 76 6.82 17.78 15.72
CA PHE A 76 8.14 18.41 15.55
C PHE A 76 8.75 19.08 16.81
N LEU A 77 8.03 19.16 17.94
CA LEU A 77 8.44 19.87 19.17
C LEU A 77 8.43 19.04 20.48
N ALA A 78 8.24 17.72 20.50
CA ALA A 78 8.00 16.99 21.77
C ALA A 78 8.99 15.86 22.14
N LYS A 79 9.46 15.93 23.40
CA LYS A 79 10.13 14.99 24.35
C LYS A 79 10.76 13.67 23.85
N ASP A 80 11.86 13.29 24.50
CA ASP A 80 12.64 12.04 24.32
C ASP A 80 11.81 10.74 24.31
N SER A 81 10.68 10.68 25.03
CA SER A 81 9.81 9.50 25.04
C SER A 81 9.15 9.24 23.68
N GLN A 82 8.89 10.28 22.88
CA GLN A 82 8.31 10.13 21.54
C GLN A 82 9.35 9.71 20.50
N ARG A 83 10.64 9.98 20.74
CA ARG A 83 11.74 9.53 19.87
C ARG A 83 11.84 8.00 19.84
N VAL A 84 11.68 7.34 20.99
CA VAL A 84 11.71 5.87 21.07
C VAL A 84 10.55 5.26 20.27
N THR A 85 9.34 5.81 20.39
CA THR A 85 8.17 5.34 19.62
C THR A 85 8.35 5.54 18.13
N LEU A 86 8.93 6.67 17.69
CA LEU A 86 9.25 6.90 16.28
C LEU A 86 10.25 5.89 15.74
N GLN A 87 11.33 5.62 16.49
CA GLN A 87 12.31 4.61 16.09
C GLN A 87 11.68 3.22 15.95
N GLN A 88 10.76 2.85 16.85
CA GLN A 88 10.01 1.60 16.74
C GLN A 88 9.15 1.55 15.48
N TRP A 89 8.43 2.64 15.15
CA TRP A 89 7.64 2.70 13.93
C TRP A 89 8.50 2.62 12.67
N ARG A 90 9.64 3.30 12.65
CA ARG A 90 10.61 3.23 11.56
C ARG A 90 11.13 1.81 11.35
N MET A 91 11.48 1.09 12.42
CA MET A 91 11.90 -0.32 12.33
C MET A 91 10.79 -1.21 11.77
N VAL A 92 9.55 -1.01 12.20
CA VAL A 92 8.40 -1.78 11.68
C VAL A 92 8.17 -1.48 10.21
N LEU A 93 8.20 -0.21 9.80
CA LEU A 93 8.08 0.19 8.39
C LEU A 93 9.19 -0.43 7.54
N GLN A 94 10.43 -0.36 8.00
CA GLN A 94 11.56 -0.93 7.30
C GLN A 94 11.39 -2.43 7.05
N HIS A 95 11.00 -3.20 8.07
CA HIS A 95 10.72 -4.63 7.89
C HIS A 95 9.55 -4.91 6.95
N GLN A 96 8.52 -4.06 6.94
CA GLN A 96 7.41 -4.19 6.02
C GLN A 96 7.82 -3.89 4.57
N ILE A 97 8.70 -2.90 4.36
CA ILE A 97 9.28 -2.55 3.05
C ILE A 97 10.16 -3.70 2.53
N GLU A 98 11.04 -4.25 3.38
CA GLU A 98 11.87 -5.41 3.02
C GLU A 98 11.02 -6.60 2.58
N ARG A 99 9.96 -6.90 3.34
CA ARG A 99 8.99 -7.94 2.99
C ARG A 99 8.27 -7.63 1.67
N LEU A 100 7.89 -6.37 1.45
CA LEU A 100 7.24 -5.96 0.22
C LEU A 100 8.17 -6.21 -0.97
N HIS A 101 9.43 -5.77 -0.92
CA HIS A 101 10.41 -5.95 -1.98
C HIS A 101 10.65 -7.42 -2.31
N SER A 102 10.67 -8.29 -1.29
CA SER A 102 10.78 -9.75 -1.50
C SER A 102 9.59 -10.35 -2.27
N ILE A 103 8.39 -9.82 -2.09
CA ILE A 103 7.21 -10.27 -2.83
C ILE A 103 7.16 -9.60 -4.21
N GLN A 104 7.60 -8.34 -4.28
CA GLN A 104 7.64 -7.54 -5.50
C GLN A 104 8.54 -8.18 -6.54
N SER A 105 9.66 -8.79 -6.17
CA SER A 105 10.52 -9.48 -7.15
C SER A 105 9.88 -10.72 -7.80
N VAL A 106 8.86 -11.30 -7.17
CA VAL A 106 8.10 -12.41 -7.75
C VAL A 106 7.09 -11.93 -8.80
N TYR A 107 6.47 -10.76 -8.55
CA TYR A 107 5.42 -10.21 -9.42
C TYR A 107 5.92 -9.19 -10.45
N MET A 108 7.08 -8.59 -10.21
CA MET A 108 7.72 -7.57 -11.02
C MET A 108 9.14 -8.00 -11.38
N VAL A 109 9.30 -8.55 -12.58
CA VAL A 109 10.57 -9.11 -13.05
C VAL A 109 11.57 -7.99 -13.30
N GLY A 110 12.81 -8.15 -12.82
CA GLY A 110 13.89 -7.17 -13.03
C GLY A 110 13.83 -5.96 -12.11
N ILE A 111 12.90 -5.92 -11.15
CA ILE A 111 12.86 -4.84 -10.17
C ILE A 111 14.05 -4.91 -9.19
N GLU A 112 14.58 -6.10 -8.91
CA GLU A 112 15.68 -6.28 -7.96
C GLU A 112 16.96 -5.58 -8.38
N SER A 113 17.34 -5.65 -9.67
CA SER A 113 18.52 -4.95 -10.17
C SER A 113 18.39 -3.45 -10.00
N TRP A 114 17.17 -2.95 -10.18
CA TRP A 114 16.87 -1.55 -10.10
C TRP A 114 16.74 -1.06 -8.65
N LEU A 115 16.13 -1.85 -7.77
CA LEU A 115 16.14 -1.61 -6.32
C LEU A 115 17.55 -1.67 -5.75
N ALA A 116 18.42 -2.57 -6.23
CA ALA A 116 19.80 -2.67 -5.77
C ALA A 116 20.64 -1.42 -6.13
N GLU A 117 20.36 -0.78 -7.26
CA GLU A 117 20.96 0.51 -7.63
C GLU A 117 20.46 1.64 -6.71
N VAL A 118 19.14 1.73 -6.49
CA VAL A 118 18.53 2.79 -5.67
C VAL A 118 18.84 2.66 -4.18
N VAL A 119 18.79 1.45 -3.61
CA VAL A 119 19.03 1.20 -2.19
C VAL A 119 20.50 1.42 -1.80
N ASN A 120 21.45 1.16 -2.72
CA ASN A 120 22.86 1.45 -2.46
C ASN A 120 23.16 2.95 -2.36
N GLU A 121 22.32 3.80 -2.96
CA GLU A 121 22.50 5.26 -2.95
C GLU A 121 21.63 5.98 -1.90
N SER A 122 20.59 5.32 -1.39
CA SER A 122 19.58 5.93 -0.53
C SER A 122 19.89 5.78 0.96
N LEU A 123 20.07 6.93 1.64
CA LEU A 123 20.00 7.08 3.10
C LEU A 123 18.61 7.55 3.55
N GLU A 124 17.57 7.30 2.75
CA GLU A 124 16.22 7.79 3.02
C GLU A 124 15.63 7.15 4.28
N GLU A 125 14.87 7.95 5.02
CA GLU A 125 14.10 7.47 6.16
C GLU A 125 12.96 6.57 5.65
N PRO A 126 12.53 5.53 6.39
CA PRO A 126 11.60 4.52 5.87
C PRO A 126 10.23 5.08 5.48
N GLU A 127 9.84 6.23 6.02
CA GLU A 127 8.66 6.98 5.59
C GLU A 127 8.77 7.61 4.19
N ASP A 128 9.98 7.86 3.69
CA ASP A 128 10.27 8.50 2.40
C ASP A 128 10.65 7.52 1.29
N ILE A 129 10.96 6.27 1.64
CA ILE A 129 11.28 5.22 0.67
C ILE A 129 10.11 5.02 -0.29
N ASN A 130 10.40 5.11 -1.59
CA ASN A 130 9.43 4.83 -2.63
C ASN A 130 9.16 3.32 -2.74
N LEU A 131 7.87 2.94 -2.71
CA LEU A 131 7.42 1.53 -2.77
C LEU A 131 7.34 0.97 -4.20
N TRP A 132 7.48 1.82 -5.22
CA TRP A 132 7.52 1.45 -6.64
C TRP A 132 6.33 0.63 -7.13
N PHE A 133 5.14 1.22 -7.01
CA PHE A 133 3.91 0.66 -7.55
C PHE A 133 3.97 0.48 -9.07
N PRO A 134 3.22 -0.48 -9.65
CA PRO A 134 3.07 -0.60 -11.09
C PRO A 134 2.70 0.74 -11.75
N SER A 135 1.75 1.50 -11.18
CA SER A 135 1.35 2.83 -11.66
C SER A 135 2.49 3.86 -11.71
N SER A 136 3.48 3.76 -10.82
CA SER A 136 4.64 4.67 -10.76
C SER A 136 5.66 4.41 -11.88
N LEU A 137 5.59 3.24 -12.52
CA LEU A 137 6.47 2.86 -13.61
C LEU A 137 6.00 3.41 -14.96
N SER A 138 6.98 3.64 -15.84
CA SER A 138 6.71 3.97 -17.24
C SER A 138 5.91 2.86 -17.93
N ARG A 139 5.12 3.21 -18.96
CA ARG A 139 4.28 2.23 -19.67
C ARG A 139 5.08 1.06 -20.26
N ILE A 140 6.31 1.32 -20.71
CA ILE A 140 7.22 0.31 -21.26
C ILE A 140 7.63 -0.65 -20.14
N CYS A 141 8.14 -0.11 -19.03
CA CYS A 141 8.54 -0.89 -17.87
C CYS A 141 7.38 -1.72 -17.29
N ARG A 142 6.16 -1.17 -17.23
CA ARG A 142 4.98 -1.93 -16.79
C ARG A 142 4.73 -3.17 -17.65
N THR A 143 4.81 -3.02 -18.96
CA THR A 143 4.52 -4.12 -19.90
C THR A 143 5.57 -5.22 -19.83
N GLU A 144 6.83 -4.85 -19.61
CA GLU A 144 7.95 -5.80 -19.56
C GLU A 144 8.13 -6.46 -18.19
N MET A 145 7.88 -5.72 -17.11
CA MET A 145 8.20 -6.14 -15.74
C MET A 145 7.00 -6.72 -14.99
N CYS A 146 5.79 -6.16 -15.16
CA CYS A 146 4.62 -6.56 -14.35
C CYS A 146 3.97 -7.84 -14.89
N ARG A 147 3.72 -8.82 -14.01
CA ARG A 147 3.05 -10.09 -14.31
C ARG A 147 1.73 -10.23 -13.54
N ASN A 148 0.90 -11.20 -13.94
CA ASN A 148 -0.33 -11.59 -13.22
C ASN A 148 -1.32 -10.44 -13.01
N ASP A 149 -1.48 -9.57 -14.02
CA ASP A 149 -2.45 -8.48 -14.07
C ASP A 149 -2.41 -7.53 -12.86
N ILE A 150 -1.26 -7.44 -12.17
CA ILE A 150 -1.07 -6.59 -11.00
C ILE A 150 -1.35 -5.10 -11.28
N THR A 151 -1.15 -4.65 -12.51
CA THR A 151 -1.46 -3.27 -12.93
C THR A 151 -2.97 -3.01 -12.94
N ASP A 152 -3.77 -3.96 -13.42
CA ASP A 152 -5.23 -3.82 -13.46
C ASP A 152 -5.84 -3.96 -12.07
N ILE A 153 -5.29 -4.86 -11.26
CA ILE A 153 -5.66 -5.02 -9.84
C ILE A 153 -5.39 -3.72 -9.08
N GLU A 154 -4.23 -3.11 -9.28
CA GLU A 154 -3.91 -1.81 -8.68
C GLU A 154 -4.89 -0.73 -9.12
N ALA A 155 -5.16 -0.61 -10.43
CA ALA A 155 -6.10 0.38 -10.95
C ALA A 155 -7.48 0.26 -10.30
N LYS A 156 -8.03 -0.97 -10.22
CA LYS A 156 -9.33 -1.24 -9.57
C LYS A 156 -9.34 -0.84 -8.10
N LEU A 157 -8.26 -1.15 -7.36
CA LEU A 157 -8.16 -0.80 -5.94
C LEU A 157 -8.03 0.71 -5.73
N ARG A 158 -7.24 1.40 -6.55
CA ARG A 158 -7.10 2.87 -6.50
C ARG A 158 -8.42 3.57 -6.84
N GLU A 159 -9.14 3.11 -7.86
CA GLU A 159 -10.47 3.64 -8.20
C GLU A 159 -11.48 3.48 -7.06
N SER A 160 -11.40 2.37 -6.29
CA SER A 160 -12.28 2.14 -5.15
C SER A 160 -12.03 3.06 -3.95
N GLN A 161 -10.87 3.74 -3.91
CA GLN A 161 -10.50 4.68 -2.85
C GLN A 161 -10.92 6.13 -3.15
N CYS A 162 -11.27 6.44 -4.41
CA CYS A 162 -11.69 7.78 -4.87
C CYS A 162 -13.13 8.13 -4.50
#